data_AF-A0A957CPB4-F1
#
_entry.id   AF-A0A957CPB4-F1
#
_cell.length_a   1.000
_cell.length_b   1.000
_cell.length_c   1.000
_cell.angle_alpha   90.00
_cell.angle_beta   90.00
_cell.angle_gamma   90.00
#
_symmetry.space_group_name_H-M   'P 1'
#
loop_
_entity.id
_entity.type
_entity.pdbx_description
1 polymer ?
#
loop_
_entity_poly.entity_id
_entity_poly.type
_entity_poly.pdbx_seq_one_letter_code
_entity_poly.pdbx_strand_id
1 'polypeptide(L)' 'MPSMRIVLQEYENVALKKLAERELRDPRSQALLIIRRELERCGLLEGNEETSASQILGDHYAESSDN' A
#
# COMPACT_ATOMS: atom_id res chain seq x y z
N MET A 1 -2.76 -13.59 -2.82
CA MET A 1 -1.95 -12.39 -3.11
C MET A 1 -0.56 -12.59 -2.53
N PRO A 2 0.54 -12.41 -3.29
CA PRO A 2 1.88 -12.44 -2.71
C PRO A 2 2.03 -11.31 -1.68
N SER A 3 2.59 -11.62 -0.51
CA SER A 3 2.82 -10.63 0.55
C SER A 3 4.30 -10.57 0.90
N MET A 4 4.83 -9.35 1.01
CA MET A 4 6.21 -9.07 1.41
C MET A 4 6.18 -8.20 2.66
N ARG A 5 7.01 -8.53 3.67
CA ARG A 5 7.20 -7.70 4.86
C ARG A 5 8.60 -7.08 4.82
N ILE A 6 8.68 -5.77 4.99
CA ILE A 6 9.93 -5.02 5.06
C ILE A 6 10.06 -4.51 6.50
N VAL A 7 11.21 -4.76 7.12
CA VAL A 7 11.53 -4.23 8.44
C VAL A 7 12.29 -2.93 8.25
N LEU A 8 11.72 -1.84 8.76
CA LEU A 8 12.34 -0.52 8.75
C LEU A 8 13.17 -0.32 10.01
N GLN A 9 14.30 0.38 9.87
CA GLN A 9 15.01 0.93 11.02
C GLN A 9 14.16 2.01 11.70
N GLU A 10 14.44 2.28 12.98
CA GLU A 10 13.66 3.25 13.77
C GLU A 10 13.61 4.64 13.10
N TYR A 11 14.73 5.14 12.59
CA TYR A 11 14.77 6.44 11.93
C TYR A 11 13.96 6.49 10.63
N GLU A 12 13.89 5.37 9.89
CA GLU A 12 13.11 5.24 8.67
C GLU A 12 11.62 5.21 8.99
N ASN A 13 11.24 4.51 10.07
CA ASN A 13 9.87 4.48 10.57
C ASN A 13 9.38 5.88 10.96
N VAL A 14 10.19 6.62 11.74
CA VAL A 14 9.88 7.99 12.15
C VAL A 14 9.75 8.92 10.94
N ALA A 15 10.66 8.81 9.96
CA ALA A 15 10.60 9.62 8.75
C ALA A 15 9.35 9.32 7.91
N LEU A 16 9.04 8.03 7.71
CA LEU A 16 7.85 7.60 6.99
C LEU A 16 6.58 8.09 7.67
N LYS A 17 6.49 7.98 8.99
CA LYS A 17 5.32 8.45 9.77
C LYS A 17 5.11 9.95 9.62
N LYS A 18 6.16 10.76 9.78
CA LYS A 18 6.08 12.22 9.59
C LYS A 18 5.62 12.60 8.19
N LEU A 19 6.12 11.90 7.18
CA LEU A 19 5.70 12.14 5.79
C LEU A 19 4.23 11.75 5.60
N ALA A 20 3.81 10.59 6.12
CA ALA A 20 2.43 10.12 6.03
C ALA A 20 1.46 11.11 6.70
N GLU A 21 1.80 11.62 7.89
CA GLU A 21 1.03 12.65 8.59
C GLU A 21 0.91 13.93 7.77
N ARG A 22 2.02 14.42 7.18
CA ARG A 22 2.02 15.63 6.35
C ARG A 22 1.13 15.49 5.11
N GLU A 23 1.11 14.30 4.51
CA GLU A 23 0.33 13.99 3.32
C GLU A 23 -1.07 13.43 3.64
N LEU A 24 -1.50 13.47 4.91
CA LEU A 24 -2.79 12.97 5.43
C LEU A 24 -3.10 11.52 4.98
N ARG A 25 -2.10 10.65 5.07
CA ARG A 25 -2.17 9.24 4.66
C ARG A 25 -1.72 8.33 5.80
N ASP A 26 -2.15 7.08 5.81
CA ASP A 26 -1.57 6.10 6.71
C ASP A 26 -0.13 5.70 6.27
N PRO A 27 0.75 5.31 7.21
CA PRO A 27 2.14 4.99 6.88
C PRO A 27 2.31 3.88 5.84
N ARG A 28 1.41 2.89 5.81
CA ARG A 28 1.51 1.76 4.88
C ARG A 28 1.18 2.19 3.46
N SER A 29 0.09 2.92 3.27
CA SER A 29 -0.27 3.47 1.96
C SER A 29 0.77 4.48 1.48
N GLN A 30 1.37 5.26 2.39
CA GLN A 30 2.47 6.16 2.05
C GLN A 30 3.71 5.39 1.56
N ALA A 31 4.10 4.32 2.25
CA ALA A 31 5.22 3.47 1.81
C ALA A 31 4.95 2.85 0.44
N LEU A 32 3.73 2.34 0.22
CA LEU A 32 3.33 1.78 -1.07
C LEU A 32 3.42 2.82 -2.20
N LEU A 33 2.97 4.04 -1.96
CA LEU A 33 3.06 5.13 -2.93
C LEU A 33 4.51 5.49 -3.27
N ILE A 34 5.39 5.54 -2.26
CA ILE A 34 6.82 5.81 -2.46
C ILE A 34 7.44 4.72 -3.33
N ILE A 35 7.20 3.45 -3.00
CA ILE A 35 7.71 2.31 -3.77
C ILE A 35 7.19 2.37 -5.21
N ARG A 36 5.88 2.58 -5.39
CA ARG A 36 5.27 2.68 -6.72
C ARG A 36 5.92 3.77 -7.56
N ARG A 37 6.02 4.99 -7.02
CA ARG A 37 6.64 6.12 -7.72
C ARG A 37 8.11 5.87 -8.05
N GLU A 38 8.84 5.22 -7.17
CA GLU A 38 10.25 4.92 -7.39
C GLU A 38 10.44 3.85 -8.48
N LEU A 39 9.57 2.84 -8.51
CA LEU A 39 9.55 1.83 -9.57
C LEU A 39 9.13 2.43 -10.93
N GLU A 40 8.14 3.32 -10.94
CA GLU A 40 7.75 4.10 -12.12
C GLU A 40 8.93 4.96 -12.62
N ARG A 41 9.61 5.66 -11.70
CA ARG A 41 10.80 6.47 -12.00
C ARG A 41 11.94 5.64 -12.61
N CYS A 42 12.08 4.38 -12.19
CA CYS A 42 13.06 3.44 -12.73
C CYS A 42 12.61 2.76 -14.04
N GLY A 43 11.38 3.01 -14.53
CA GLY A 43 10.81 2.33 -15.70
C GLY A 43 10.45 0.86 -15.46
N LEU A 44 10.34 0.44 -14.19
CA LEU A 44 9.99 -0.92 -13.78
C LEU A 44 8.48 -1.13 -13.66
N LEU A 45 7.73 -0.03 -13.54
CA LEU A 45 6.28 0.00 -13.66
C LEU A 45 5.93 1.02 -14.73
N GLU A 46 5.18 0.57 -15.74
CA GLU A 46 4.47 1.49 -16.63
C GLU A 46 3.26 2.03 -15.86
N GLY A 47 3.01 3.33 -15.93
CA GLY A 47 1.88 3.98 -15.27
C GLY A 47 0.55 3.56 -15.89
N ASN A 48 0.18 2.30 -15.75
CA ASN A 48 -1.13 1.81 -16.14
C ASN A 48 -2.09 2.04 -14.98
N GLU A 49 -3.09 2.86 -15.29
CA GLU A 49 -4.29 3.06 -14.49
C GLU A 49 -5.04 1.74 -14.27
N GLU A 50 -5.92 1.75 -13.27
CA GLU A 50 -6.91 0.71 -12.96
C GLU A 50 -6.41 -0.52 -12.19
N THR A 51 -5.89 -0.31 -10.98
CA THR A 51 -6.28 -1.21 -9.89
C THR A 51 -7.47 -0.58 -9.19
N SER A 52 -8.65 -0.88 -9.72
CA SER A 52 -9.95 -0.46 -9.18
C SER A 52 -10.02 -0.81 -7.69
N ALA A 53 -10.39 0.17 -6.86
CA ALA A 53 -10.58 0.04 -5.42
C ALA A 53 -11.52 -1.12 -5.00
N SER A 54 -12.27 -1.68 -5.96
CA SER A 54 -13.10 -2.88 -5.86
C SER A 54 -12.35 -4.15 -5.44
N GLN A 55 -11.04 -4.27 -5.70
CA GLN A 55 -10.27 -5.47 -5.31
C GLN A 55 -9.83 -5.50 -3.83
N ILE A 56 -10.02 -4.40 -3.08
CA ILE A 56 -9.58 -4.29 -1.68
C ILE A 56 -10.67 -4.73 -0.68
N LEU A 57 -11.95 -4.83 -1.10
CA LEU A 57 -13.09 -5.06 -0.21
C LEU A 57 -14.03 -6.21 -0.66
N GLY A 58 -13.52 -7.20 -1.41
CA GLY A 58 -14.34 -8.31 -1.94
C GLY A 58 -14.45 -9.57 -1.08
N ASP A 59 -13.50 -9.87 -0.21
CA ASP A 59 -13.32 -11.25 0.27
C ASP A 59 -13.76 -11.50 1.73
N HIS A 60 -14.61 -10.66 2.34
CA HIS A 60 -14.97 -10.85 3.77
C HIS A 60 -16.46 -10.83 4.17
N TYR A 61 -17.41 -11.03 3.24
CA TYR A 61 -18.80 -11.29 3.63
C TYR A 61 -19.47 -12.38 2.78
N ALA A 62 -18.86 -13.56 2.70
CA ALA A 62 -19.50 -14.76 2.19
C ALA A 62 -19.20 -15.97 3.07
N GLU A 63 -19.54 -15.90 4.36
CA GLU A 63 -19.67 -17.09 5.20
C GLU A 63 -20.51 -16.76 6.43
N SER A 64 -21.83 -16.85 6.28
CA SER A 64 -22.83 -17.10 7.34
C SER A 64 -24.21 -17.21 6.69
N SER A 65 -24.40 -18.22 5.84
CA SER A 65 -25.71 -18.85 5.71
C SER A 65 -25.59 -20.26 6.26
N ASP A 66 -26.65 -20.66 6.97
CA ASP A 66 -27.02 -22.01 7.39
C ASP A 66 -26.61 -22.39 8.82
N ASN A 67 -27.49 -22.11 9.78
CA ASN A 67 -28.53 -23.07 10.19
C ASN A 67 -29.55 -22.46 11.15
#